data_AF-A0A662E7I6-F1
#
_entry.id   AF-A0A662E7I6-F1
#
_cell.length_a   1.000
_cell.length_b   1.000
_cell.length_c   1.000
_cell.angle_alpha   90.00
_cell.angle_beta   90.00
_cell.angle_gamma   90.00
#
_symmetry.space_group_name_H-M   'P 1'
#
loop_
_entity.id
_entity.type
_entity.pdbx_description
1 polymer ?
#
loop_
_entity_poly.entity_id
_entity_poly.type
_entity_poly.pdbx_seq_one_letter_code
_entity_poly.pdbx_strand_id
1 'polypeptide(L)'
;MEDLFATLRGVPHLLSPKDMQLARTWWKDEVPLAAVTAGVTEVMEKRRATDDGDPVVSLSYCRHAVRRHSKRFQEQQVGAHSGAADPRDIDRLIVSLSADLRRAAGNVQFPETAIAIEAFAAQVDSLVGTAPELVDEQLFALETGLLEACRRTLPPAILGEIERSAETKIDGSGVSSDALRRSLRAVLDRQIRTLLDLPRLEIQ
;
A
#
# COMPACT_ATOMS: atom_id res chain seq x y z
N MET A 1 -7.51 -9.43 -18.89
CA MET A 1 -6.94 -9.12 -17.55
C MET A 1 -6.11 -10.29 -17.06
N GLU A 2 -6.72 -11.46 -16.87
CA GLU A 2 -5.99 -12.69 -16.51
C GLU A 2 -4.95 -13.07 -17.56
N ASP A 3 -5.32 -13.09 -18.84
CA ASP A 3 -4.39 -13.40 -19.94
C ASP A 3 -3.23 -12.41 -20.06
N LEU A 4 -3.49 -11.13 -19.82
CA LEU A 4 -2.48 -10.07 -19.81
C LEU A 4 -1.46 -10.33 -18.69
N PHE A 5 -1.96 -10.63 -17.50
CA PHE A 5 -1.12 -10.88 -16.33
C PHE A 5 -0.35 -12.19 -16.46
N ALA A 6 -0.97 -13.25 -17.01
CA ALA A 6 -0.32 -14.50 -17.34
C ALA A 6 0.80 -14.31 -18.38
N THR A 7 0.56 -13.51 -19.41
CA THR A 7 1.55 -13.18 -20.44
C THR A 7 2.72 -12.38 -19.88
N LEU A 8 2.45 -11.37 -19.04
CA LEU A 8 3.49 -10.51 -18.46
C LEU A 8 4.34 -11.23 -17.40
N ARG A 9 3.77 -12.23 -16.73
CA ARG A 9 4.42 -13.00 -15.66
C ARG A 9 5.09 -14.30 -16.15
N GLY A 10 4.73 -14.79 -17.34
CA GLY A 10 5.27 -16.03 -17.92
C GLY A 10 4.83 -17.32 -17.22
N VAL A 11 3.85 -17.26 -16.30
CA VAL A 11 3.33 -18.42 -15.56
C VAL A 11 1.79 -18.42 -15.61
N PRO A 12 1.14 -19.55 -15.95
CA PRO A 12 -0.31 -19.63 -16.08
C PRO A 12 -0.96 -19.82 -14.71
N HIS A 13 -0.87 -18.84 -13.83
CA HIS A 13 -1.51 -18.89 -12.52
C HIS A 13 -2.54 -17.79 -12.33
N LEU A 14 -3.74 -18.26 -11.96
CA LEU A 14 -4.97 -17.53 -11.71
C LEU A 14 -4.75 -16.34 -10.77
N LEU A 15 -5.44 -15.23 -11.05
CA LEU A 15 -5.49 -14.09 -10.15
C LEU A 15 -5.94 -14.57 -8.76
N SER A 16 -5.32 -14.04 -7.70
CA SER A 16 -5.82 -14.33 -6.35
C SER A 16 -7.27 -13.83 -6.20
N PRO A 17 -8.09 -14.39 -5.30
CA PRO A 17 -9.45 -13.89 -5.07
C PRO A 17 -9.51 -12.39 -4.76
N LYS A 18 -8.46 -11.84 -4.13
CA LYS A 18 -8.31 -10.39 -3.89
C LYS A 18 -8.01 -9.61 -5.16
N ASP A 19 -7.15 -10.13 -6.03
CA ASP A 19 -6.86 -9.53 -7.34
C ASP A 19 -8.09 -9.57 -8.25
N MET A 20 -8.89 -10.64 -8.15
CA MET A 20 -10.17 -10.77 -8.85
C MET A 20 -11.19 -9.75 -8.35
N GLN A 21 -11.28 -9.54 -7.03
CA GLN A 21 -12.10 -8.45 -6.47
C GLN A 21 -11.62 -7.08 -6.94
N LEU A 22 -10.31 -6.84 -6.95
CA LEU A 22 -9.74 -5.58 -7.43
C LEU A 22 -10.01 -5.35 -8.92
N ALA A 23 -9.88 -6.38 -9.75
CA ALA A 23 -10.24 -6.31 -11.16
C ALA A 23 -11.74 -6.03 -11.36
N ARG A 24 -12.61 -6.61 -10.52
CA ARG A 24 -14.05 -6.30 -10.51
C ARG A 24 -14.34 -4.87 -10.06
N THR A 25 -13.57 -4.33 -9.11
CA THR A 25 -13.65 -2.92 -8.72
C THR A 25 -13.30 -2.01 -9.90
N TRP A 26 -12.17 -2.26 -10.58
CA TRP A 26 -11.81 -1.49 -11.79
C TRP A 26 -12.85 -1.60 -12.91
N TRP A 27 -13.45 -2.77 -13.09
CA TRP A 27 -14.53 -2.95 -14.06
C TRP A 27 -15.80 -2.16 -13.66
N LYS A 28 -16.17 -2.18 -12.37
CA LYS A 28 -17.32 -1.42 -11.84
C LYS A 28 -17.09 0.09 -11.92
N ASP A 29 -15.85 0.53 -11.73
CA ASP A 29 -15.43 1.93 -11.79
C ASP A 29 -15.15 2.40 -13.24
N GLU A 30 -15.51 1.57 -14.23
CA GLU A 30 -15.35 1.84 -15.67
C GLU A 30 -13.92 2.24 -16.07
N VAL A 31 -12.91 1.70 -15.36
CA VAL A 31 -11.50 1.96 -15.65
C VAL A 31 -11.17 1.40 -17.03
N PRO A 32 -10.66 2.23 -17.98
CA PRO A 32 -10.35 1.77 -19.32
C PRO A 32 -9.33 0.61 -19.29
N LEU A 33 -9.60 -0.46 -20.05
CA LEU A 33 -8.69 -1.61 -20.12
C LEU A 33 -7.26 -1.20 -20.55
N ALA A 34 -7.15 -0.19 -21.41
CA ALA A 34 -5.87 0.37 -21.83
C ALA A 34 -5.08 1.01 -20.66
N ALA A 35 -5.78 1.67 -19.75
CA ALA A 35 -5.18 2.22 -18.53
C ALA A 35 -4.74 1.13 -17.56
N VAL A 36 -5.56 0.09 -17.40
CA VAL A 36 -5.17 -1.08 -16.59
C VAL A 36 -3.93 -1.76 -17.16
N THR A 37 -3.91 -1.93 -18.49
CA THR A 37 -2.78 -2.55 -19.19
C THR A 37 -1.51 -1.74 -19.05
N ALA A 38 -1.58 -0.43 -19.30
CA ALA A 38 -0.43 0.46 -19.18
C ALA A 38 0.13 0.53 -17.75
N GLY A 39 -0.75 0.56 -16.74
CA GLY A 39 -0.34 0.58 -15.34
C GLY A 39 0.32 -0.71 -14.88
N VAL A 40 -0.21 -1.86 -15.29
CA VAL A 40 0.39 -3.16 -14.98
C VAL A 40 1.76 -3.29 -15.65
N THR A 41 1.87 -2.95 -16.94
CA THR A 41 3.13 -3.02 -17.69
C THR A 41 4.20 -2.12 -17.08
N GLU A 42 3.88 -0.88 -16.74
CA GLU A 42 4.85 0.07 -16.17
C GLU A 42 5.48 -0.44 -14.87
N VAL A 43 4.66 -0.99 -13.96
CA VAL A 43 5.15 -1.52 -12.68
C VAL A 43 6.07 -2.72 -12.90
N MET A 44 5.75 -3.57 -13.89
CA MET A 44 6.57 -4.72 -14.25
C MET A 44 7.91 -4.29 -14.86
N GLU A 45 7.91 -3.31 -15.75
CA GLU A 45 9.12 -2.78 -16.41
C GLU A 45 10.06 -2.10 -15.40
N LYS A 46 9.53 -1.24 -14.53
CA LYS A 46 10.32 -0.59 -13.47
C LYS A 46 10.99 -1.61 -12.54
N ARG A 47 10.30 -2.71 -12.25
CA ARG A 47 10.84 -3.76 -11.39
C ARG A 47 11.89 -4.61 -12.09
N ARG A 48 11.69 -4.94 -13.38
CA ARG A 48 12.72 -5.58 -14.22
C ARG A 48 14.01 -4.77 -14.29
N ALA A 49 13.94 -3.45 -14.13
CA ALA A 49 15.10 -2.56 -14.16
C ALA A 49 15.82 -2.40 -12.80
N THR A 50 15.22 -2.82 -11.68
CA THR A 50 15.69 -2.48 -10.32
C THR A 50 16.28 -3.66 -9.54
N ASP A 51 15.84 -4.91 -9.74
CA ASP A 51 16.42 -6.10 -9.05
C ASP A 51 16.07 -7.45 -9.74
N ASP A 52 16.83 -8.50 -9.40
CA ASP A 52 17.09 -9.81 -10.04
C ASP A 52 15.89 -10.71 -10.46
N GLY A 53 14.99 -10.21 -11.30
CA GLY A 53 14.06 -11.05 -12.09
C GLY A 53 12.83 -11.61 -11.35
N ASP A 54 12.56 -11.19 -10.12
CA ASP A 54 11.45 -11.74 -9.33
C ASP A 54 10.06 -11.18 -9.80
N PRO A 55 9.12 -12.03 -10.27
CA PRO A 55 7.87 -11.56 -10.87
C PRO A 55 6.93 -10.85 -9.87
N VAL A 56 6.13 -9.88 -10.32
CA VAL A 56 5.17 -9.17 -9.44
C VAL A 56 4.00 -10.10 -9.07
N VAL A 57 3.82 -10.29 -7.76
CA VAL A 57 2.87 -11.14 -6.97
C VAL A 57 1.35 -10.88 -7.14
N SER A 58 0.95 -9.64 -7.39
CA SER A 58 -0.46 -9.23 -7.23
C SER A 58 -0.78 -7.95 -7.99
N LEU A 59 -2.01 -7.84 -8.48
CA LEU A 59 -2.57 -6.62 -9.08
C LEU A 59 -2.68 -5.47 -8.08
N SER A 60 -2.66 -5.76 -6.78
CA SER A 60 -2.64 -4.74 -5.73
C SER A 60 -1.45 -3.79 -5.88
N TYR A 61 -0.29 -4.30 -6.33
CA TYR A 61 0.89 -3.48 -6.64
C TYR A 61 0.69 -2.57 -7.86
N CYS A 62 -0.14 -3.00 -8.81
CA CYS A 62 -0.42 -2.25 -10.02
C CYS A 62 -1.50 -1.19 -9.81
N ARG A 63 -2.26 -1.24 -8.70
CA ARG A 63 -3.42 -0.36 -8.45
C ARG A 63 -3.14 1.12 -8.70
N HIS A 64 -2.00 1.62 -8.22
CA HIS A 64 -1.66 3.03 -8.33
C HIS A 64 -1.28 3.42 -9.76
N ALA A 65 -0.48 2.59 -10.43
CA ALA A 65 -0.13 2.82 -11.82
C ALA A 65 -1.38 2.75 -12.71
N VAL A 66 -2.27 1.78 -12.47
CA VAL A 66 -3.56 1.66 -13.16
C VAL A 66 -4.43 2.90 -12.96
N ARG A 67 -4.57 3.39 -11.72
CA ARG A 67 -5.32 4.62 -11.42
C ARG A 67 -4.72 5.85 -12.13
N ARG A 68 -3.39 5.99 -12.13
CA ARG A 68 -2.71 7.09 -12.81
C ARG A 68 -2.92 7.05 -14.33
N HIS A 69 -2.78 5.87 -14.94
CA HIS A 69 -3.05 5.71 -16.38
C HIS A 69 -4.54 5.92 -16.68
N SER A 70 -5.45 5.56 -15.77
CA SER A 70 -6.89 5.82 -15.93
C SER A 70 -7.18 7.31 -15.96
N LYS A 71 -6.60 8.05 -15.01
CA LYS A 71 -6.73 9.51 -14.95
C LYS A 71 -6.17 10.17 -16.23
N ARG A 72 -4.99 9.74 -16.69
CA ARG A 72 -4.42 10.22 -17.96
C ARG A 72 -5.30 9.90 -19.17
N PHE A 73 -5.90 8.71 -19.21
CA PHE A 73 -6.83 8.32 -20.28
C PHE A 73 -8.13 9.14 -20.25
N GLN A 74 -8.61 9.52 -19.07
CA GLN A 74 -9.77 10.40 -18.90
C GLN A 74 -9.43 11.85 -19.28
N GLU A 75 -8.26 12.35 -18.90
CA GLU A 75 -7.74 13.67 -19.29
C GLU A 75 -7.50 13.80 -20.80
N GLN A 76 -7.12 12.70 -21.46
CA GLN A 76 -6.93 12.65 -22.92
C GLN A 76 -8.25 12.50 -23.70
N GLN A 77 -9.27 11.86 -23.11
CA GLN A 77 -10.58 11.68 -23.75
C GLN A 77 -11.54 12.85 -23.50
N VAL A 78 -11.40 13.53 -22.37
CA VAL A 78 -12.25 14.62 -21.94
C VAL A 78 -11.34 15.80 -21.64
N GLY A 79 -11.08 16.61 -22.67
CA GLY A 79 -10.56 17.95 -22.44
C GLY A 79 -11.50 18.66 -21.46
N ALA A 80 -11.03 18.84 -20.22
CA ALA A 80 -11.67 19.49 -19.09
C ALA A 80 -12.72 18.68 -18.29
N HIS A 81 -12.45 18.60 -16.98
CA HIS A 81 -13.31 18.20 -15.85
C HIS A 81 -13.38 16.70 -15.53
N SER A 82 -12.43 16.23 -14.73
CA SER A 82 -12.70 15.19 -13.73
C SER A 82 -12.42 15.79 -12.36
N GLY A 83 -13.40 15.69 -11.45
CA GLY A 83 -13.35 16.23 -10.10
C GLY A 83 -12.14 15.70 -9.34
N ALA A 84 -11.08 16.51 -9.31
CA ALA A 84 -10.06 16.37 -8.30
C ALA A 84 -10.72 16.66 -6.95
N ALA A 85 -10.47 15.82 -5.94
CA ALA A 85 -10.72 16.22 -4.55
C ALA A 85 -10.15 17.63 -4.35
N ASP A 86 -10.91 18.53 -3.74
CA ASP A 86 -10.45 19.89 -3.50
C ASP A 86 -9.10 19.78 -2.76
N PRO A 87 -8.02 20.45 -3.22
CA PRO A 87 -6.76 20.49 -2.48
C PRO A 87 -6.93 20.78 -0.99
N ARG A 88 -7.97 21.55 -0.62
CA ARG A 88 -8.34 21.83 0.78
C ARG A 88 -8.85 20.61 1.55
N ASP A 89 -9.46 19.64 0.88
CA ASP A 89 -9.93 18.40 1.50
C ASP A 89 -8.77 17.41 1.73
N ILE A 90 -7.78 17.41 0.84
CA ILE A 90 -6.55 16.61 1.01
C ILE A 90 -5.70 17.16 2.16
N ASP A 91 -5.53 18.47 2.25
CA ASP A 91 -4.80 19.09 3.37
C ASP A 91 -5.46 18.78 4.72
N ARG A 92 -6.81 18.78 4.77
CA ARG A 92 -7.56 18.38 5.97
C ARG A 92 -7.33 16.92 6.33
N LEU A 93 -7.32 16.03 5.35
CA LEU A 93 -7.02 14.61 5.57
C LEU A 93 -5.59 14.43 6.11
N ILE A 94 -4.61 15.10 5.52
CA ILE A 94 -3.21 15.06 5.95
C ILE A 94 -3.09 15.48 7.42
N VAL A 95 -3.72 16.60 7.79
CA VAL A 95 -3.77 17.10 9.17
C VAL A 95 -4.45 16.11 10.12
N SER A 96 -5.51 15.42 9.68
CA SER A 96 -6.16 14.37 10.46
C SER A 96 -5.24 13.17 10.69
N LEU A 97 -4.59 12.68 9.62
CA LEU A 97 -3.70 11.53 9.69
C LEU A 97 -2.48 11.81 10.57
N SER A 98 -1.89 13.00 10.50
CA SER A 98 -0.78 13.37 11.38
C SER A 98 -1.23 13.47 12.84
N ALA A 99 -2.42 14.03 13.11
CA ALA A 99 -2.98 14.08 14.46
C ALA A 99 -3.26 12.67 15.03
N ASP A 100 -3.74 11.75 14.21
CA ASP A 100 -3.96 10.36 14.62
C ASP A 100 -2.64 9.64 14.90
N LEU A 101 -1.60 9.86 14.09
CA LEU A 101 -0.25 9.34 14.36
C LEU A 101 0.33 9.90 15.67
N ARG A 102 0.17 11.19 15.95
CA ARG A 102 0.62 11.78 17.22
C ARG A 102 -0.11 11.20 18.42
N ARG A 103 -1.42 10.96 18.28
CA ARG A 103 -2.22 10.31 19.31
C ARG A 103 -1.74 8.89 19.56
N ALA A 104 -1.49 8.13 18.50
CA ALA A 104 -0.90 6.81 18.59
C ALA A 104 0.44 6.87 19.33
N ALA A 105 1.37 7.75 18.89
CA ALA A 105 2.67 7.94 19.53
C ALA A 105 2.56 8.24 21.04
N GLY A 106 1.62 9.10 21.45
CA GLY A 106 1.37 9.43 22.87
C GLY A 106 0.84 8.26 23.71
N ASN A 107 0.22 7.26 23.07
CA ASN A 107 -0.30 6.06 23.73
C ASN A 107 0.71 4.90 23.77
N VAL A 108 1.80 4.97 22.98
CA VAL A 108 2.81 3.92 22.93
C VAL A 108 3.68 3.93 24.19
N GLN A 109 3.78 2.79 24.87
CA GLN A 109 4.59 2.61 26.08
C GLN A 109 6.09 2.42 25.80
N PHE A 110 6.48 2.35 24.52
CA PHE A 110 7.84 2.13 24.05
C PHE A 110 8.43 3.45 23.50
N PRO A 111 9.34 4.12 24.24
CA PRO A 111 9.80 5.46 23.88
C PRO A 111 10.42 5.57 22.48
N GLU A 112 11.23 4.58 22.08
CA GLU A 112 11.88 4.55 20.76
C GLU A 112 10.86 4.42 19.63
N THR A 113 9.82 3.59 19.82
CA THR A 113 8.72 3.45 18.86
C THR A 113 7.86 4.72 18.81
N ALA A 114 7.58 5.34 19.95
CA ALA A 114 6.84 6.60 20.01
C ALA A 114 7.58 7.72 19.26
N ILE A 115 8.90 7.84 19.45
CA ILE A 115 9.76 8.79 18.73
C ILE A 115 9.71 8.53 17.21
N ALA A 116 9.77 7.26 16.79
CA ALA A 116 9.67 6.91 15.39
C ALA A 116 8.31 7.34 14.81
N ILE A 117 7.19 7.04 15.46
CA ILE A 117 5.85 7.42 15.00
C ILE A 117 5.71 8.95 14.91
N GLU A 118 6.20 9.70 15.91
CA GLU A 118 6.17 11.16 15.90
C GLU A 118 6.97 11.74 14.71
N ALA A 119 8.12 11.15 14.37
CA ALA A 119 8.90 11.55 13.21
C ALA A 119 8.15 11.31 11.89
N PHE A 120 7.34 10.26 11.79
CA PHE A 120 6.46 10.05 10.64
C PHE A 120 5.26 10.99 10.64
N ALA A 121 4.69 11.34 11.79
CA ALA A 121 3.64 12.36 11.88
C ALA A 121 4.11 13.72 11.34
N ALA A 122 5.34 14.12 11.67
CA ALA A 122 5.94 15.34 11.13
C ALA A 122 6.17 15.28 9.61
N GLN A 123 6.53 14.12 9.07
CA GLN A 123 6.65 13.92 7.62
C GLN A 123 5.29 13.97 6.93
N VAL A 124 4.24 13.40 7.52
CA VAL A 124 2.87 13.50 7.00
C VAL A 124 2.43 14.97 6.96
N ASP A 125 2.67 15.76 8.01
CA ASP A 125 2.36 17.20 8.00
C ASP A 125 3.07 17.96 6.87
N SER A 126 4.28 17.56 6.51
CA SER A 126 5.02 18.20 5.41
C SER A 126 4.38 18.00 4.03
N LEU A 127 3.39 17.11 3.92
CA LEU A 127 2.62 16.88 2.70
C LEU A 127 1.57 17.96 2.44
N VAL A 128 1.23 18.80 3.43
CA VAL A 128 0.24 19.89 3.24
C VAL A 128 0.68 20.81 2.09
N GLY A 129 -0.24 21.08 1.15
CA GLY A 129 0.04 21.86 -0.05
C GLY A 129 0.78 21.11 -1.15
N THR A 130 1.06 19.81 -0.98
CA THR A 130 1.59 18.95 -2.03
C THR A 130 0.52 18.66 -3.08
N ALA A 131 0.94 18.51 -4.34
CA ALA A 131 0.04 18.16 -5.43
C ALA A 131 -0.71 16.84 -5.12
N PRO A 132 -2.05 16.79 -5.29
CA PRO A 132 -2.88 15.61 -4.98
C PRO A 132 -2.35 14.29 -5.53
N GLU A 133 -1.75 14.32 -6.73
CA GLU A 133 -1.22 13.15 -7.42
C GLU A 133 0.01 12.54 -6.73
N LEU A 134 0.75 13.35 -5.97
CA LEU A 134 1.96 12.94 -5.26
C LEU A 134 1.66 12.55 -3.81
N VAL A 135 0.60 13.09 -3.22
CA VAL A 135 0.24 12.82 -1.81
C VAL A 135 0.01 11.32 -1.59
N ASP A 136 -0.75 10.65 -2.46
CA ASP A 136 -1.00 9.21 -2.33
C ASP A 136 0.30 8.36 -2.37
N GLU A 137 1.22 8.67 -3.28
CA GLU A 137 2.50 7.97 -3.40
C GLU A 137 3.37 8.19 -2.16
N GLN A 138 3.40 9.43 -1.67
CA GLN A 138 4.17 9.79 -0.48
C GLN A 138 3.56 9.18 0.79
N LEU A 139 2.23 9.17 0.94
CA LEU A 139 1.56 8.49 2.05
C LEU A 139 1.84 6.99 2.05
N PHE A 140 1.81 6.32 0.89
CA PHE A 140 2.16 4.90 0.79
C PHE A 140 3.62 4.62 1.17
N ALA A 141 4.55 5.45 0.71
CA ALA A 141 5.96 5.34 1.06
C ALA A 141 6.18 5.56 2.57
N LEU A 142 5.51 6.56 3.15
CA LEU A 142 5.55 6.84 4.59
C LEU A 142 4.94 5.70 5.40
N GLU A 143 3.85 5.07 4.94
CA GLU A 143 3.25 3.93 5.63
C GLU A 143 4.20 2.72 5.67
N THR A 144 4.84 2.44 4.52
CA THR A 144 5.83 1.36 4.43
C THR A 144 7.01 1.62 5.37
N GLY A 145 7.52 2.86 5.36
CA GLY A 145 8.61 3.28 6.25
C GLY A 145 8.23 3.25 7.72
N LEU A 146 7.02 3.68 8.07
CA LEU A 146 6.48 3.69 9.43
C LEU A 146 6.46 2.27 10.01
N LEU A 147 5.92 1.31 9.28
CA LEU A 147 5.84 -0.08 9.74
C LEU A 147 7.23 -0.71 9.91
N GLU A 148 8.15 -0.40 9.01
CA GLU A 148 9.53 -0.86 9.13
C GLU A 148 10.25 -0.23 10.33
N ALA A 149 10.04 1.05 10.59
CA ALA A 149 10.58 1.73 11.76
C ALA A 149 9.99 1.19 13.07
N CYS A 150 8.67 0.92 13.11
CA CYS A 150 8.04 0.27 14.26
C CYS A 150 8.64 -1.12 14.50
N ARG A 151 8.86 -1.93 13.46
CA ARG A 151 9.53 -3.24 13.62
C ARG A 151 10.94 -3.13 14.20
N ARG A 152 11.70 -2.10 13.82
CA ARG A 152 13.07 -1.91 14.31
C ARG A 152 13.15 -1.40 15.74
N THR A 153 12.15 -0.65 16.18
CA THR A 153 12.13 0.05 17.48
C THR A 153 11.28 -0.64 18.54
N LEU A 154 10.39 -1.55 18.13
CA LEU A 154 9.63 -2.35 19.08
C LEU A 154 10.57 -3.24 19.91
N PRO A 155 10.30 -3.44 21.20
CA PRO A 155 11.08 -4.35 22.02
C PRO A 155 11.14 -5.76 21.40
N PRO A 156 12.31 -6.43 21.37
CA PRO A 156 12.46 -7.75 20.75
C PRO A 156 11.49 -8.81 21.30
N ALA A 157 11.15 -8.74 22.59
CA ALA A 157 10.19 -9.64 23.22
C ALA A 157 8.77 -9.49 22.64
N ILE A 158 8.34 -8.24 22.38
CA ILE A 158 7.03 -7.94 21.80
C ILE A 158 7.01 -8.34 20.33
N LEU A 159 8.06 -7.99 19.58
CA LEU A 159 8.17 -8.38 18.17
C LEU A 159 8.14 -9.90 18.01
N GLY A 160 8.89 -10.64 18.84
CA GLY A 160 8.91 -12.10 18.81
C GLY A 160 7.57 -12.75 19.20
N GLU A 161 6.73 -12.09 20.01
CA GLU A 161 5.35 -12.54 20.28
C GLU A 161 4.44 -12.33 19.07
N ILE A 162 4.55 -11.18 18.42
CA ILE A 162 3.81 -10.87 17.19
C ILE A 162 4.19 -11.84 16.06
N GLU A 163 5.48 -12.17 15.94
CA GLU A 163 6.00 -13.16 14.98
C GLU A 163 5.45 -14.56 15.25
N ARG A 164 5.55 -15.08 16.47
CA ARG A 164 4.98 -16.40 16.83
C ARG A 164 3.47 -16.46 16.61
N SER A 165 2.75 -15.39 16.93
CA SER A 165 1.30 -15.27 16.68
C SER A 165 0.98 -15.24 15.18
N ALA A 166 1.84 -14.63 14.35
CA ALA A 166 1.69 -14.62 12.91
C ALA A 166 1.96 -16.01 12.30
N GLU A 167 3.00 -16.72 12.75
CA GLU A 167 3.34 -18.07 12.32
C GLU A 167 2.21 -19.06 12.63
N THR A 168 1.70 -19.04 13.86
CA THR A 168 0.61 -19.93 14.31
C THR A 168 -0.66 -19.76 13.45
N LYS A 169 -0.96 -18.53 12.99
CA LYS A 169 -2.11 -18.26 12.10
C LYS A 169 -1.92 -18.79 10.69
N ILE A 170 -0.69 -19.07 10.27
CA ILE A 170 -0.36 -19.46 8.91
C ILE A 170 -0.14 -20.98 8.80
N ASP A 171 0.36 -21.64 9.84
CA ASP A 171 0.58 -23.11 9.86
C ASP A 171 -0.69 -23.94 9.68
N GLY A 172 -1.88 -23.36 9.87
CA GLY A 172 -3.16 -24.00 9.56
C GLY A 172 -3.55 -24.02 8.07
N SER A 173 -2.76 -23.42 7.17
CA SER A 173 -3.21 -23.09 5.79
C SER A 173 -2.61 -23.90 4.64
N GLY A 174 -1.62 -24.78 4.87
CA GLY A 174 -1.09 -25.68 3.82
C GLY A 174 -0.48 -24.96 2.59
N VAL A 175 0.05 -23.75 2.78
CA VAL A 175 0.54 -22.85 1.71
C VAL A 175 2.05 -23.03 1.45
N SER A 176 2.49 -22.90 0.18
CA SER A 176 3.91 -22.92 -0.24
C SER A 176 4.78 -21.83 0.41
N SER A 177 6.08 -22.08 0.62
CA SER A 177 7.04 -21.30 1.41
C SER A 177 7.14 -19.80 1.07
N ASP A 178 6.95 -19.38 -0.19
CA ASP A 178 7.00 -17.96 -0.57
C ASP A 178 5.68 -17.22 -0.40
N ALA A 179 4.56 -17.92 -0.57
CA ALA A 179 3.25 -17.39 -0.21
C ALA A 179 3.07 -17.35 1.32
N LEU A 180 3.77 -18.22 2.04
CA LEU A 180 3.90 -18.22 3.51
C LEU A 180 4.60 -16.93 3.98
N ARG A 181 5.78 -16.61 3.42
CA ARG A 181 6.56 -15.40 3.77
C ARG A 181 5.79 -14.09 3.50
N ARG A 182 5.05 -14.03 2.40
CA ARG A 182 4.22 -12.86 2.04
C ARG A 182 2.99 -12.72 2.94
N SER A 183 2.35 -13.83 3.30
CA SER A 183 1.24 -13.85 4.25
C SER A 183 1.70 -13.43 5.64
N LEU A 184 2.90 -13.86 6.05
CA LEU A 184 3.50 -13.50 7.34
C LEU A 184 3.70 -11.99 7.45
N ARG A 185 4.34 -11.35 6.46
CA ARG A 185 4.56 -9.90 6.47
C ARG A 185 3.26 -9.10 6.59
N ALA A 186 2.23 -9.45 5.82
CA ALA A 186 0.94 -8.76 5.90
C ALA A 186 0.22 -8.96 7.24
N VAL A 187 0.38 -10.14 7.87
CA VAL A 187 -0.16 -10.43 9.20
C VAL A 187 0.59 -9.65 10.27
N LEU A 188 1.93 -9.58 10.19
CA LEU A 188 2.78 -8.80 11.08
C LEU A 188 2.42 -7.32 11.01
N ASP A 189 2.37 -6.75 9.81
CA ASP A 189 2.03 -5.34 9.60
C ASP A 189 0.64 -4.99 10.14
N ARG A 190 -0.32 -5.93 10.05
CA ARG A 190 -1.66 -5.75 10.63
C ARG A 190 -1.61 -5.79 12.16
N GLN A 191 -0.88 -6.73 12.74
CA GLN A 191 -0.77 -6.86 14.20
C GLN A 191 -0.04 -5.65 14.81
N ILE A 192 1.00 -5.14 14.16
CA ILE A 192 1.71 -3.93 14.58
C ILE A 192 0.76 -2.72 14.57
N ARG A 193 -0.02 -2.52 13.50
CA ARG A 193 -1.01 -1.43 13.47
C ARG A 193 -2.02 -1.57 14.60
N THR A 194 -2.55 -2.77 14.85
CA THR A 194 -3.52 -2.99 15.93
C THR A 194 -2.91 -2.76 17.31
N LEU A 195 -1.68 -3.20 17.54
CA LEU A 195 -0.99 -3.02 18.83
C LEU A 195 -0.73 -1.54 19.12
N LEU A 196 -0.33 -0.79 18.10
CA LEU A 196 0.09 0.61 18.22
C LEU A 196 -1.02 1.60 17.88
N ASP A 197 -2.24 1.13 17.62
CA ASP A 197 -3.40 1.92 17.19
C ASP A 197 -3.09 2.85 15.99
N LEU A 198 -2.30 2.36 15.03
CA LEU A 198 -1.85 3.16 13.90
C LEU A 198 -2.93 3.27 12.81
N PRO A 199 -3.20 4.48 12.29
CA PRO A 199 -4.06 4.67 11.12
C PRO A 199 -3.40 4.11 9.86
N ARG A 200 -4.22 3.89 8.82
CA ARG A 200 -3.72 3.70 7.46
C ARG A 200 -3.44 5.06 6.83
N LEU A 201 -2.33 5.18 6.11
CA LEU A 201 -1.99 6.41 5.40
C LEU A 201 -2.44 6.28 3.94
N GLU A 202 -3.73 6.53 3.72
CA GLU A 202 -4.35 6.45 2.38
C GLU A 202 -5.39 7.57 2.22
N ILE A 203 -5.54 8.11 1.00
CA ILE A 203 -6.64 9.01 0.68
C ILE A 203 -7.92 8.16 0.51
N GLN A 204 -8.92 8.44 1.35
CA GLN A 204 -10.21 7.73 1.35
C GLN A 204 -11.10 8.09 0.14
#